data_AF-A0A970RFL5-F1
#
_entry.id   AF-A0A970RFL5-F1
#
_cell.length_a   1.000
_cell.length_b   1.000
_cell.length_c   1.000
_cell.angle_alpha   90.00
_cell.angle_beta   90.00
_cell.angle_gamma   90.00
#
_symmetry.space_group_name_H-M   'P 1'
#
loop_
_entity.id
_entity.type
_entity.pdbx_description
1 polymer ?
#
loop_
_entity_poly.entity_id
_entity_poly.type
_entity_poly.pdbx_seq_one_letter_code
_entity_poly.pdbx_strand_id
1 'polypeptide(L)'
;PGAAAAPVLISLGVGLAVGWMAQKSRFCTVGALRDLIMLRNGHLFSGVAAFLVSAFVVNLLLGQFRPGFESQPVAHTNQLWNFIGMALSGLAFTLAGGCPGRQMIMSGEGDGDASVFVLGMLVGAAFAHNFSLASSGAGVTSFGMTATVTGLVFCLAVGLLFRIKLD
;
A
#
# COMPACT_ATOMS: atom_id res chain seq x y z
N PRO A 1 -8.34 -5.61 -12.97
CA PRO A 1 -8.23 -4.14 -13.07
C PRO A 1 -6.75 -3.72 -13.19
N GLY A 2 -6.35 -3.15 -14.33
CA GLY A 2 -4.97 -2.69 -14.57
C GLY A 2 -4.23 -3.49 -15.64
N ALA A 3 -4.69 -3.42 -16.89
CA ALA A 3 -3.94 -3.91 -18.04
C ALA A 3 -3.98 -2.88 -19.16
N ALA A 4 -3.37 -1.72 -18.91
CA ALA A 4 -2.64 -1.05 -19.99
C ALA A 4 -1.28 -1.75 -20.03
N ALA A 5 -1.00 -2.53 -21.08
CA ALA A 5 0.29 -3.18 -21.24
C ALA A 5 1.35 -2.08 -21.40
N ALA A 6 2.08 -1.79 -20.33
CA ALA A 6 3.23 -0.91 -20.41
C ALA A 6 4.34 -1.64 -21.19
N PRO A 7 5.05 -0.98 -22.11
CA PRO A 7 6.20 -1.58 -22.79
C PRO A 7 7.24 -2.04 -21.75
N VAL A 8 7.50 -3.35 -21.72
CA VAL A 8 8.24 -4.04 -20.66
C VAL A 8 9.61 -3.42 -20.38
N LEU A 9 10.31 -2.99 -21.43
CA LEU A 9 11.63 -2.35 -21.29
C LEU A 9 11.54 -1.02 -20.52
N ILE A 10 10.53 -0.20 -20.82
CA ILE A 10 10.36 1.11 -20.19
C ILE A 10 9.95 0.93 -18.73
N SER A 11 9.02 0.02 -18.44
CA SER A 11 8.61 -0.27 -17.06
C SER A 11 9.75 -0.83 -16.22
N LEU A 12 10.61 -1.67 -16.81
CA LEU A 12 11.78 -2.22 -16.11
C LEU A 12 12.81 -1.12 -15.82
N GLY A 13 13.10 -0.26 -16.81
CA GLY A 13 14.03 0.86 -16.63
C GLY A 13 13.57 1.85 -15.56
N VAL A 14 12.29 2.24 -15.60
CA VAL A 14 11.69 3.12 -14.57
C VAL A 14 11.66 2.43 -13.20
N GLY A 15 11.29 1.14 -13.15
CA GLY A 15 11.27 0.36 -11.91
C GLY A 15 12.64 0.29 -11.24
N LEU A 16 13.71 0.05 -12.01
CA LEU A 16 15.08 0.04 -11.50
C LEU A 16 15.52 1.42 -10.99
N ALA A 17 15.20 2.48 -11.73
CA ALA A 17 15.54 3.85 -11.33
C ALA A 17 14.83 4.24 -10.02
N VAL A 18 13.53 3.99 -9.92
CA VAL A 18 12.74 4.26 -8.72
C VAL A 18 13.19 3.38 -7.55
N GLY A 19 13.46 2.10 -7.79
CA GLY A 19 13.99 1.18 -6.78
C GLY A 19 15.31 1.67 -6.20
N TRP A 20 16.27 2.08 -7.04
CA TRP A 20 17.55 2.63 -6.61
C TRP A 20 17.40 3.92 -5.77
N MET A 21 16.53 4.84 -6.21
CA MET A 21 16.25 6.07 -5.45
C MET A 21 15.58 5.77 -4.11
N ALA A 22 14.62 4.84 -4.09
CA ALA A 22 13.88 4.47 -2.89
C ALA A 22 14.76 3.72 -1.88
N GLN A 23 15.69 2.88 -2.36
CA GLN A 23 16.71 2.22 -1.55
C GLN A 23 17.62 3.24 -0.85
N LYS A 24 18.18 4.18 -1.62
CA LYS A 24 19.08 5.22 -1.07
C LYS A 24 18.39 6.13 -0.05
N SER A 25 17.12 6.45 -0.28
CA SER A 25 16.33 7.33 0.59
C SER A 25 15.69 6.62 1.80
N ARG A 26 15.72 5.28 1.84
CA ARG A 26 15.03 4.45 2.86
C ARG A 26 13.56 4.86 3.02
N PHE A 27 12.90 5.16 1.91
CA PHE A 27 11.56 5.73 1.92
C PHE A 27 10.53 4.78 2.54
N CYS A 28 9.84 5.25 3.58
CA CYS A 28 8.76 4.53 4.24
C CYS A 28 7.66 5.51 4.62
N THR A 29 6.45 5.33 4.09
CA THR A 29 5.31 6.21 4.40
C THR A 29 4.90 6.13 5.87
N VAL A 30 4.94 4.93 6.46
CA VAL A 30 4.70 4.71 7.90
C VAL A 30 5.80 5.37 8.74
N GLY A 31 7.06 5.22 8.33
CA GLY A 31 8.20 5.86 8.98
C GLY A 31 8.13 7.39 8.91
N ALA A 32 7.71 7.94 7.76
CA ALA A 32 7.56 9.39 7.58
C ALA A 32 6.53 10.00 8.54
N LEU A 33 5.38 9.34 8.73
CA LEU A 33 4.38 9.78 9.69
C LEU A 33 4.86 9.62 11.15
N ARG A 34 5.51 8.50 11.47
CA ARG A 34 6.09 8.27 12.80
C ARG A 34 7.14 9.33 13.15
N ASP A 35 8.08 9.57 12.25
CA ASP A 35 9.20 10.48 12.49
C ASP A 35 8.72 11.94 12.55
N LEU A 36 7.66 12.30 11.80
CA LEU A 36 7.01 13.60 11.91
C LEU A 36 6.36 13.82 13.29
N ILE A 37 5.61 12.83 13.78
CA ILE A 37 4.84 12.98 15.03
C ILE A 37 5.75 12.84 16.26
N MET A 38 6.61 11.81 16.28
CA MET A 38 7.37 11.43 17.47
C MET A 38 8.75 12.11 17.54
N LEU A 39 9.46 12.20 16.41
CA LEU A 39 10.82 12.76 16.35
C LEU A 39 10.86 14.20 15.85
N ARG A 40 9.71 14.74 15.41
CA ARG A 40 9.57 16.07 14.78
C ARG A 40 10.54 16.28 13.61
N ASN A 41 10.91 15.21 12.91
CA ASN A 41 11.80 15.28 11.75
C ASN A 41 10.98 15.18 10.46
N GLY A 42 10.92 16.29 9.72
CA GLY A 42 10.17 16.40 8.48
C GLY A 42 10.88 15.86 7.23
N HIS A 43 12.12 15.39 7.31
CA HIS A 43 12.91 15.01 6.12
C HIS A 43 12.27 13.88 5.30
N LEU A 44 11.75 12.83 5.95
CA LEU A 44 11.04 11.77 5.22
C LEU A 44 9.65 12.22 4.75
N PHE A 45 9.00 13.09 5.52
CA PHE A 45 7.69 13.63 5.18
C PHE A 45 7.73 14.55 3.94
N SER A 46 8.80 15.33 3.76
CA SER A 46 8.98 16.14 2.55
C SER A 46 9.05 15.27 1.29
N GLY A 47 9.61 14.06 1.38
CA GLY A 47 9.59 13.07 0.30
C GLY A 47 8.17 12.58 -0.04
N VAL A 48 7.34 12.33 0.97
CA VAL A 48 5.92 11.95 0.76
C VAL A 48 5.14 13.11 0.13
N ALA A 49 5.37 14.34 0.61
CA ALA A 49 4.75 15.53 0.04
C ALA A 49 5.17 15.77 -1.42
N ALA A 50 6.46 15.61 -1.73
CA ALA A 50 6.98 15.73 -3.09
C ALA A 50 6.37 14.69 -4.04
N PHE A 51 6.18 13.44 -3.56
CA PHE A 51 5.50 12.39 -4.32
C PHE A 51 4.02 12.73 -4.60
N LEU A 52 3.33 13.31 -3.62
CA LEU A 52 1.94 13.72 -3.78
C LEU A 52 1.79 14.89 -4.77
N VAL A 53 2.66 15.89 -4.68
CA VAL A 53 2.68 17.02 -5.61
C VAL A 53 3.04 16.57 -7.03
N SER A 54 4.05 15.71 -7.18
CA SER A 54 4.45 15.23 -8.51
C SER A 54 3.35 14.40 -9.16
N ALA A 55 2.69 13.51 -8.41
CA ALA A 55 1.54 12.75 -8.90
C ALA A 55 0.38 13.66 -9.32
N PHE A 56 0.09 14.72 -8.54
CA PHE A 56 -0.94 15.70 -8.88
C PHE A 56 -0.62 16.45 -10.18
N VAL A 57 0.60 16.97 -10.32
CA VAL A 57 1.04 17.69 -11.52
C VAL A 57 1.00 16.78 -12.75
N VAL A 58 1.50 15.55 -12.65
CA VAL A 58 1.48 14.60 -13.76
C VAL A 58 0.05 14.24 -14.16
N ASN A 59 -0.85 14.01 -13.21
CA ASN A 59 -2.26 13.73 -13.49
C ASN A 59 -2.97 14.93 -14.16
N LEU A 60 -2.59 16.16 -13.82
CA LEU A 60 -3.09 17.37 -14.45
C LEU A 60 -2.58 17.49 -15.90
N LEU A 61 -1.28 17.27 -16.12
CA LEU A 61 -0.68 17.29 -17.47
C LEU A 61 -1.24 16.21 -18.39
N LEU A 62 -1.55 15.02 -17.86
CA LEU A 62 -2.15 13.92 -18.60
C LEU A 62 -3.69 14.04 -18.74
N GLY A 63 -4.31 15.09 -18.18
CA GLY A 63 -5.76 15.28 -18.21
C GLY A 63 -6.55 14.17 -17.49
N GLN A 64 -5.89 13.38 -16.63
CA GLN A 64 -6.50 12.29 -15.85
C GLN A 64 -7.05 12.77 -14.51
N PHE A 65 -6.91 14.06 -14.19
CA PHE A 65 -7.48 14.65 -12.98
C PHE A 65 -9.00 14.77 -13.09
N ARG A 66 -9.71 13.86 -12.42
CA ARG A 66 -11.17 13.89 -12.27
C ARG A 66 -11.53 14.29 -10.83
N PRO A 67 -11.91 15.54 -10.57
CA PRO A 67 -12.37 15.95 -9.26
C PRO A 67 -13.74 15.32 -8.99
N GLY A 68 -13.76 14.28 -8.16
CA GLY A 68 -14.99 13.57 -7.78
C GLY A 68 -14.69 12.17 -7.23
N PHE A 69 -15.61 11.60 -6.46
CA PHE A 69 -15.50 10.24 -5.90
C PHE A 69 -16.11 9.16 -6.82
N GLU A 70 -16.70 9.57 -7.93
CA GLU A 70 -17.36 8.70 -8.89
C GLU A 70 -16.38 8.31 -10.00
N SER A 71 -16.36 7.01 -10.36
CA SER A 71 -15.49 6.43 -11.40
C SER A 71 -13.97 6.52 -11.15
N GLN A 72 -13.52 6.60 -9.89
CA GLN A 72 -12.09 6.51 -9.57
C GLN A 72 -11.56 5.09 -9.84
N PRO A 73 -10.36 4.94 -10.42
CA PRO A 73 -9.71 3.63 -10.50
C PRO A 73 -9.42 3.15 -9.08
N VAL A 74 -9.80 1.90 -8.77
CA VAL A 74 -9.61 1.20 -7.47
C VAL A 74 -10.58 1.60 -6.36
N ALA A 75 -11.05 2.85 -6.28
CA ALA A 75 -12.02 3.27 -5.26
C ALA A 75 -13.47 3.18 -5.77
N HIS A 76 -14.37 2.60 -4.96
CA HIS A 76 -15.82 2.61 -5.24
C HIS A 76 -16.53 3.73 -4.50
N THR A 77 -17.79 4.02 -4.84
CA THR A 77 -18.57 5.11 -4.22
C THR A 77 -18.88 4.88 -2.73
N ASN A 78 -18.84 3.64 -2.25
CA ASN A 78 -19.04 3.36 -0.83
C ASN A 78 -17.80 3.73 0.01
N GLN A 79 -17.84 4.91 0.61
CA GLN A 79 -16.71 5.46 1.38
C GLN A 79 -16.35 4.61 2.60
N LEU A 80 -17.32 3.96 3.24
CA LEU A 80 -17.11 3.14 4.43
C LEU A 80 -16.18 1.97 4.14
N TRP A 81 -16.47 1.20 3.10
CA TRP A 81 -15.66 0.03 2.76
C TRP A 81 -14.28 0.39 2.20
N ASN A 82 -14.15 1.54 1.53
CA ASN A 82 -12.82 2.03 1.12
C ASN A 82 -11.97 2.37 2.35
N PHE A 83 -12.57 3.07 3.31
CA PHE A 83 -11.87 3.46 4.53
C PHE A 83 -11.48 2.24 5.36
N ILE A 84 -12.40 1.31 5.61
CA ILE A 84 -12.14 0.11 6.39
C ILE A 84 -11.12 -0.80 5.68
N GLY A 85 -11.22 -0.96 4.35
CA GLY A 85 -10.25 -1.73 3.58
C GLY A 85 -8.83 -1.15 3.67
N MET A 86 -8.69 0.18 3.57
CA MET A 86 -7.38 0.83 3.73
C MET A 86 -6.89 0.82 5.17
N ALA A 87 -7.78 0.94 6.17
CA ALA A 87 -7.44 0.78 7.58
C ALA A 87 -6.90 -0.62 7.88
N LEU A 88 -7.54 -1.68 7.33
CA LEU A 88 -7.05 -3.05 7.44
C LEU A 88 -5.65 -3.20 6.82
N SER A 89 -5.44 -2.69 5.61
CA SER A 89 -4.14 -2.75 4.95
C SER A 89 -3.06 -2.04 5.77
N GLY A 90 -3.35 -0.84 6.29
CA GLY A 90 -2.48 -0.09 7.17
C GLY A 90 -2.11 -0.87 8.42
N LEU A 91 -3.09 -1.48 9.09
CA LEU A 91 -2.87 -2.31 10.28
C LEU A 91 -2.01 -3.55 9.99
N ALA A 92 -2.27 -4.24 8.89
CA ALA A 92 -1.48 -5.41 8.49
C ALA A 92 -0.02 -5.03 8.20
N PHE A 93 0.21 -3.91 7.51
CA PHE A 93 1.55 -3.41 7.18
C PHE A 93 2.32 -2.91 8.40
N THR A 94 1.65 -2.25 9.35
CA THR A 94 2.31 -1.82 10.59
C THR A 94 2.69 -3.01 11.47
N LEU A 95 1.84 -4.05 11.54
CA LEU A 95 2.16 -5.30 12.24
C LEU A 95 3.33 -6.05 11.59
N ALA A 96 3.43 -6.00 10.25
CA ALA A 96 4.54 -6.61 9.50
C ALA A 96 5.83 -5.77 9.48
N GLY A 97 5.88 -4.63 10.17
CA GLY A 97 7.11 -3.84 10.31
C GLY A 97 7.46 -2.90 9.14
N GLY A 98 6.51 -2.57 8.26
CA GLY A 98 6.75 -1.59 7.20
C GLY A 98 5.66 -1.48 6.13
N CYS A 99 5.75 -0.46 5.28
CA CYS A 99 4.87 -0.34 4.12
C CYS A 99 5.26 -1.34 3.01
N PRO A 100 4.33 -1.71 2.11
CA PRO A 100 4.59 -2.72 1.08
C PRO A 100 5.76 -2.35 0.15
N GLY A 101 5.94 -1.05 -0.15
CA GLY A 101 7.08 -0.57 -0.93
C GLY A 101 8.43 -0.82 -0.25
N ARG A 102 8.51 -0.58 1.07
CA ARG A 102 9.74 -0.84 1.84
C ARG A 102 10.07 -2.33 1.87
N GLN A 103 9.07 -3.20 2.03
CA GLN A 103 9.27 -4.65 2.04
C GLN A 103 9.81 -5.16 0.69
N MET A 104 9.32 -4.62 -0.43
CA MET A 104 9.87 -4.94 -1.75
C MET A 104 11.33 -4.51 -1.91
N ILE A 105 11.70 -3.34 -1.38
CA ILE A 105 13.09 -2.84 -1.45
C ILE A 105 14.00 -3.70 -0.57
N MET A 106 13.62 -3.97 0.68
CA MET A 106 14.43 -4.79 1.60
C MET A 106 14.61 -6.22 1.10
N SER A 107 13.59 -6.80 0.47
CA SER A 107 13.73 -8.09 -0.22
C SER A 107 14.83 -8.05 -1.29
N GLY A 108 14.96 -6.93 -2.02
CA GLY A 108 16.05 -6.71 -2.98
C GLY A 108 17.43 -6.43 -2.35
N GLU A 109 17.47 -6.03 -1.07
CA GLU A 109 18.71 -5.87 -0.30
C GLU A 109 19.22 -7.19 0.32
N GLY A 110 18.43 -8.27 0.21
CA GLY A 110 18.76 -9.59 0.76
C GLY A 110 18.08 -9.90 2.10
N ASP A 111 17.07 -9.14 2.51
CA ASP A 111 16.27 -9.44 3.70
C ASP A 111 15.30 -10.61 3.42
N GLY A 112 15.55 -11.74 4.09
CA GLY A 112 14.74 -12.96 3.97
C GLY A 112 13.32 -12.79 4.53
N ASP A 113 13.16 -12.04 5.63
CA ASP A 113 11.86 -11.83 6.26
C ASP A 113 10.97 -10.96 5.36
N ALA A 114 11.57 -9.92 4.77
CA ALA A 114 10.91 -9.08 3.78
C ALA A 114 10.50 -9.87 2.52
N SER A 115 11.34 -10.82 2.09
CA SER A 115 11.05 -11.67 0.94
C SER A 115 9.85 -12.60 1.19
N VAL A 116 9.75 -13.21 2.37
CA VAL A 116 8.59 -14.01 2.77
C VAL A 116 7.33 -13.14 2.81
N PHE A 117 7.41 -11.92 3.32
CA PHE A 117 6.29 -10.98 3.31
C PHE A 117 5.81 -10.66 1.89
N VAL A 118 6.73 -10.35 0.96
CA VAL A 118 6.40 -10.03 -0.43
C VAL A 118 5.75 -11.22 -1.13
N LEU A 119 6.27 -12.43 -0.93
CA LEU A 119 5.66 -13.65 -1.45
C LEU A 119 4.25 -13.87 -0.89
N GLY A 120 4.06 -13.69 0.42
CA GLY A 120 2.74 -13.78 1.06
C GLY A 120 1.74 -12.77 0.49
N MET A 121 2.18 -11.53 0.28
CA MET A 121 1.36 -10.48 -0.34
C MET A 121 0.98 -10.83 -1.79
N LEU A 122 1.92 -11.38 -2.59
CA LEU A 122 1.65 -11.81 -3.96
C LEU A 122 0.65 -12.97 -4.02
N VAL A 123 0.83 -13.99 -3.16
CA VAL A 123 -0.10 -15.13 -3.06
C VAL A 123 -1.48 -14.66 -2.60
N GLY A 124 -1.53 -13.77 -1.60
CA GLY A 124 -2.77 -13.18 -1.11
C GLY A 124 -3.50 -12.35 -2.17
N ALA A 125 -2.76 -11.54 -2.96
CA ALA A 125 -3.32 -10.79 -4.07
C ALA A 125 -3.85 -11.72 -5.17
N ALA A 126 -3.11 -12.77 -5.52
CA ALA A 126 -3.57 -13.78 -6.47
C ALA A 126 -4.86 -14.45 -5.98
N PHE A 127 -4.94 -14.85 -4.72
CA PHE A 127 -6.17 -15.42 -4.15
C PHE A 127 -7.33 -14.40 -4.19
N ALA A 128 -7.09 -13.16 -3.79
CA ALA A 128 -8.13 -12.13 -3.78
C ALA A 128 -8.71 -11.85 -5.17
N HIS A 129 -7.86 -11.86 -6.20
CA HIS A 129 -8.27 -11.62 -7.58
C HIS A 129 -8.90 -12.86 -8.25
N ASN A 130 -8.49 -14.09 -7.91
CA ASN A 130 -9.05 -15.31 -8.49
C ASN A 130 -10.38 -15.73 -7.85
N PHE A 131 -10.57 -15.46 -6.55
CA PHE A 131 -11.78 -15.84 -5.81
C PHE A 131 -12.80 -14.69 -5.69
N SER A 132 -12.69 -13.64 -6.52
CA SER A 132 -13.64 -12.51 -6.57
C SER A 132 -13.81 -11.76 -5.22
N LEU A 133 -12.78 -11.77 -4.39
CA LEU A 133 -12.73 -11.01 -3.13
C LEU A 133 -12.29 -9.55 -3.39
N ALA A 134 -11.60 -9.31 -4.50
CA ALA A 134 -11.17 -7.98 -4.92
C ALA A 134 -12.36 -7.13 -5.39
N SER A 135 -12.62 -6.03 -4.67
CA SER A 135 -13.56 -4.99 -5.08
C SER A 135 -13.04 -4.21 -6.29
N SER A 136 -13.96 -3.56 -7.01
CA SER A 136 -13.62 -2.70 -8.15
C SER A 136 -14.41 -1.39 -8.09
N GLY A 137 -14.13 -0.46 -9.01
CA GLY A 137 -14.90 0.79 -9.12
C GLY A 137 -16.41 0.59 -9.37
N ALA A 138 -16.84 -0.62 -9.76
CA ALA A 138 -18.25 -0.98 -9.91
C ALA A 138 -18.96 -1.29 -8.57
N GLY A 139 -18.22 -1.51 -7.48
CA GLY A 139 -18.79 -1.78 -6.16
C GLY A 139 -18.01 -2.80 -5.33
N VAL A 140 -18.46 -2.96 -4.09
CA VAL A 140 -17.92 -3.94 -3.13
C VAL A 140 -18.55 -5.31 -3.39
N THR A 141 -17.74 -6.36 -3.43
CA THR A 141 -18.28 -7.73 -3.52
C THR A 141 -18.79 -8.20 -2.14
N SER A 142 -19.84 -9.03 -2.12
CA SER A 142 -20.37 -9.58 -0.87
C SER A 142 -19.29 -10.31 -0.05
N PHE A 143 -18.44 -11.07 -0.73
CA PHE A 143 -17.29 -11.77 -0.12
C PHE A 143 -16.16 -10.81 0.30
N GLY A 144 -15.98 -9.68 -0.38
CA GLY A 144 -15.00 -8.65 -0.02
C GLY A 144 -15.31 -7.98 1.32
N MET A 145 -16.60 -7.76 1.63
CA MET A 145 -17.03 -7.26 2.95
C MET A 145 -16.65 -8.23 4.06
N THR A 146 -16.99 -9.51 3.90
CA THR A 146 -16.68 -10.55 4.90
C THR A 146 -15.18 -10.70 5.10
N ALA A 147 -14.40 -10.72 4.02
CA ALA A 147 -12.94 -10.85 4.07
C ALA A 147 -12.28 -9.67 4.81
N THR A 148 -12.79 -8.45 4.59
CA THR A 148 -12.29 -7.25 5.27
C THR A 148 -12.55 -7.32 6.77
N VAL A 149 -13.76 -7.74 7.17
CA VAL A 149 -14.10 -7.87 8.60
C VAL A 149 -13.28 -8.97 9.26
N THR A 150 -13.17 -10.15 8.64
CA THR A 150 -12.35 -11.26 9.19
C THR A 150 -10.89 -10.88 9.30
N GLY A 151 -10.35 -10.17 8.30
CA GLY A 151 -8.98 -9.66 8.32
C GLY A 151 -8.75 -8.67 9.47
N LEU A 152 -9.71 -7.76 9.70
CA LEU A 152 -9.61 -6.78 10.78
C LEU A 152 -9.62 -7.47 12.15
N VAL A 153 -10.52 -8.42 12.36
CA VAL A 153 -10.57 -9.23 13.58
C VAL A 153 -9.25 -9.98 13.80
N PHE A 154 -8.71 -10.59 12.75
CA PHE A 154 -7.43 -11.29 12.81
C PHE A 154 -6.28 -10.35 13.18
N CYS A 155 -6.12 -9.21 12.49
CA CYS A 155 -5.06 -8.25 12.77
C CYS A 155 -5.18 -7.66 14.19
N LEU A 156 -6.40 -7.36 14.65
CA LEU A 156 -6.62 -6.90 16.02
C LEU A 156 -6.29 -7.97 17.05
N ALA A 157 -6.70 -9.22 16.80
CA ALA A 157 -6.37 -10.35 17.67
C ALA A 157 -4.85 -10.54 17.78
N VAL A 158 -4.13 -10.54 16.65
CA VAL A 158 -2.65 -10.62 16.64
C VAL A 158 -2.04 -9.46 17.42
N GLY A 159 -2.45 -8.22 17.13
CA GLY A 159 -1.91 -7.04 17.81
C GLY A 159 -2.15 -7.01 19.33
N LEU A 160 -3.30 -7.51 19.79
CA LEU A 160 -3.67 -7.52 21.22
C LEU A 160 -3.09 -8.73 21.96
N LEU A 161 -3.09 -9.92 21.36
CA LEU A 161 -2.61 -11.16 21.98
C LEU A 161 -1.09 -11.20 22.09
N PHE A 162 -0.37 -10.70 21.08
CA PHE A 162 1.11 -10.68 21.06
C PHE A 162 1.69 -9.39 21.63
N ARG A 163 0.92 -8.62 22.40
CA ARG A 163 1.44 -7.50 23.18
C ARG A 163 2.42 -8.03 24.22
N ILE A 164 3.72 -7.82 23.97
CA ILE A 164 4.74 -7.98 25.00
C ILE A 164 4.45 -6.92 26.07
N LYS A 165 4.12 -7.35 27.30
CA LYS A 165 4.14 -6.45 28.45
C LYS A 165 5.60 -6.08 28.70
N LEU A 166 5.93 -4.82 28.47
CA LEU A 166 7.13 -4.20 29.00
C LEU A 166 6.87 -3.97 30.49
N ASP A 167 7.13 -5.01 31.30
CA ASP A 167 7.31 -4.86 32.75
C ASP A 167 8.73 -4.33 33.03
#